data_AF-A0AAJ0DG41-F1
#
_entry.id   AF-A0AAJ0DG41-F1
#
_cell.length_a   1.000
_cell.length_b   1.000
_cell.length_c   1.000
_cell.angle_alpha   90.00
_cell.angle_beta   90.00
_cell.angle_gamma   90.00
#
_symmetry.space_group_name_H-M   'P 1'
#
loop_
_entity.id
_entity.type
_entity.pdbx_description
1 polymer ?
#
loop_
_entity_poly.entity_id
_entity_poly.type
_entity_poly.pdbx_seq_one_letter_code
_entity_poly.pdbx_strand_id
1 'polypeptide(L)'
;MPAYSLVVHMYAKKESVDKLKAKLQEASQVYSKDKECLSWYHLENPYWQTFDKYVIPLLEKDMDLHRYNELDTSKEVKVDQDPKLWEAIAKHQSH
;
A
#
# COMPACT_ATOMS: atom_id res chain seq x y z
N MET A 1 13.14 10.59 7.07
CA MET A 1 12.23 9.63 7.72
C MET A 1 11.98 8.50 6.72
N PRO A 2 12.04 7.22 7.10
CA PRO A 2 11.65 6.14 6.21
C PRO A 2 10.20 6.36 5.77
N ALA A 3 9.95 6.28 4.46
CA ALA A 3 8.61 6.33 3.91
C ALA A 3 8.00 4.92 3.97
N TYR A 4 6.69 4.87 4.19
CA TYR A 4 5.95 3.62 4.29
C TYR A 4 4.73 3.70 3.39
N SER A 5 4.51 2.65 2.61
CA SER A 5 3.34 2.49 1.78
C SER A 5 2.36 1.53 2.49
N LEU A 6 1.12 1.99 2.70
CA LEU A 6 0.04 1.15 3.21
C LEU A 6 -0.84 0.73 2.04
N VAL A 7 -0.98 -0.58 1.84
CA VAL A 7 -1.83 -1.16 0.80
C VAL A 7 -2.99 -1.84 1.49
N VAL A 8 -4.21 -1.47 1.08
CA VAL A 8 -5.46 -2.02 1.60
C VAL A 8 -6.16 -2.77 0.48
N HIS A 9 -6.33 -4.08 0.64
CA HIS A 9 -7.12 -4.90 -0.27
C HIS A 9 -8.54 -5.06 0.28
N MET A 10 -9.51 -4.56 -0.50
CA MET A 10 -10.93 -4.62 -0.15
C MET A 10 -11.70 -5.38 -1.24
N TYR A 11 -12.47 -6.39 -0.83
CA TYR A 11 -13.35 -7.15 -1.72
C TYR A 11 -14.79 -6.68 -1.50
N ALA A 12 -15.31 -5.86 -2.40
CA ALA A 12 -16.66 -5.32 -2.30
C ALA A 12 -17.72 -6.38 -2.67
N LYS A 13 -18.84 -6.41 -1.94
CA LYS A 13 -20.05 -7.11 -2.41
C LYS A 13 -20.53 -6.49 -3.72
N LYS A 14 -20.98 -7.30 -4.68
CA LYS A 14 -21.47 -6.84 -6.00
C LYS A 14 -22.48 -5.69 -5.93
N GLU A 15 -23.36 -5.69 -4.94
CA GLU A 15 -24.43 -4.70 -4.77
C GLU A 15 -23.97 -3.41 -4.07
N SER A 16 -22.77 -3.42 -3.48
CA SER A 16 -22.27 -2.33 -2.61
C SER A 16 -21.11 -1.54 -3.23
N VAL A 17 -20.70 -1.88 -4.46
CA VAL A 17 -19.57 -1.24 -5.16
C VAL A 17 -19.74 0.28 -5.25
N ASP A 18 -20.94 0.77 -5.58
CA ASP A 18 -21.19 2.21 -5.73
C ASP A 18 -21.11 2.96 -4.40
N LYS A 19 -21.62 2.35 -3.32
CA LYS A 19 -21.52 2.91 -1.96
C LYS A 19 -20.07 2.96 -1.49
N LEU A 20 -19.32 1.88 -1.75
CA LEU A 20 -17.90 1.80 -1.41
C LEU A 20 -17.11 2.86 -2.19
N LYS A 21 -17.36 3.00 -3.49
CA LYS A 21 -16.71 4.00 -4.35
C LYS A 21 -16.97 5.42 -3.86
N ALA A 22 -18.23 5.74 -3.53
CA ALA A 22 -18.58 7.06 -2.98
C ALA A 22 -17.84 7.34 -1.67
N LYS A 23 -17.77 6.34 -0.77
CA LYS A 23 -17.08 6.49 0.51
C LYS A 23 -15.57 6.64 0.35
N LEU A 24 -14.95 5.88 -0.56
CA LEU A 24 -13.52 6.02 -0.88
C LEU A 24 -13.20 7.39 -1.47
N GLN A 25 -14.08 7.95 -2.30
CA GLN A 25 -13.91 9.28 -2.85
C GLN A 25 -14.01 10.38 -1.78
N GLU A 26 -14.92 10.22 -0.81
CA GLU A 26 -14.99 11.08 0.38
C GLU A 26 -13.71 10.99 1.21
N ALA A 27 -13.27 9.77 1.51
CA ALA A 27 -12.04 9.51 2.27
C ALA A 27 -10.82 10.14 1.59
N SER A 28 -10.68 10.01 0.27
CA SER A 28 -9.61 10.65 -0.51
C SER A 28 -9.59 12.17 -0.33
N GLN A 29 -10.75 12.84 -0.30
CA GLN A 29 -10.82 14.28 -0.09
C GLN A 29 -10.46 14.71 1.34
N VAL A 30 -10.76 13.86 2.33
CA VAL A 30 -10.39 14.09 3.73
C VAL A 30 -8.88 13.95 3.90
N TYR A 31 -8.28 12.85 3.42
CA TYR A 31 -6.84 12.62 3.54
C TYR A 31 -6.01 13.61 2.73
N SER A 32 -6.48 14.06 1.56
CA SER A 32 -5.76 15.07 0.76
C SER A 32 -5.66 16.45 1.43
N LYS A 33 -6.53 16.75 2.40
CA LYS A 33 -6.51 18.02 3.16
C LYS A 33 -5.63 17.93 4.40
N ASP A 34 -5.23 16.73 4.80
CA ASP A 34 -4.41 16.49 5.99
C ASP A 34 -2.92 16.64 5.65
N LYS A 35 -2.33 17.78 6.05
CA LYS A 35 -0.95 18.17 5.71
C LYS A 35 0.12 17.24 6.31
N GLU A 36 -0.22 16.45 7.33
CA GLU A 36 0.71 15.53 7.99
C GLU A 36 0.62 14.09 7.47
N CYS A 37 -0.18 13.86 6.41
CA CYS A 37 -0.33 12.54 5.82
C CYS A 37 0.85 12.16 4.91
N LEU A 38 2.05 12.07 5.51
CA LEU A 38 3.17 11.33 4.92
C LEU A 38 3.73 10.26 5.86
N SER A 39 3.36 10.20 7.14
CA SER A 39 3.73 9.05 7.97
C SER A 39 3.01 9.02 9.34
N TRP A 40 2.38 7.86 9.58
CA TRP A 40 2.23 7.16 10.87
C TRP A 40 0.87 7.00 11.56
N TYR A 41 -0.22 7.74 11.27
CA TYR A 41 -1.45 7.58 12.09
C TYR A 41 -2.76 7.41 11.33
N HIS A 42 -2.76 6.70 10.20
CA HIS A 42 -4.02 6.36 9.52
C HIS A 42 -4.99 5.53 10.39
N LEU A 43 -4.47 4.64 11.24
CA LEU A 43 -5.30 3.81 12.14
C LEU A 43 -5.79 4.56 13.38
N GLU A 44 -5.04 5.55 13.87
CA GLU A 44 -5.45 6.37 15.02
C GLU A 44 -6.28 7.60 14.61
N ASN A 45 -6.36 7.92 13.31
CA ASN A 45 -7.19 9.01 12.84
C ASN A 45 -8.67 8.74 13.19
N PRO A 46 -9.37 9.65 13.89
CA PRO A 46 -10.79 9.50 14.22
C PRO A 46 -11.68 9.20 13.01
N TYR A 47 -11.30 9.68 11.82
CA TYR A 47 -12.01 9.38 10.57
C TYR A 47 -11.99 7.89 10.26
N TRP A 48 -10.86 7.21 10.46
CA TRP A 48 -10.73 5.78 10.17
C TRP A 48 -11.69 4.92 10.99
N GLN A 49 -11.89 5.26 12.27
CA GLN A 49 -12.86 4.56 13.13
C GLN A 49 -14.29 4.64 12.62
N THR A 50 -14.64 5.71 11.90
CA THR A 50 -15.97 5.87 11.28
C THR A 50 -16.05 5.24 9.90
N PHE A 51 -14.95 5.29 9.14
CA PHE A 51 -14.83 4.69 7.83
C PHE A 51 -14.91 3.15 7.89
N ASP A 52 -14.15 2.54 8.80
CA ASP A 52 -14.09 1.10 8.99
C ASP A 52 -15.45 0.48 9.30
N LYS A 53 -16.20 1.08 10.24
CA LYS A 53 -17.57 0.67 10.59
C LYS A 53 -18.55 0.73 9.42
N TYR A 54 -18.35 1.68 8.49
CA TYR A 54 -19.19 1.82 7.31
C TYR A 54 -18.79 0.82 6.21
N VAL A 55 -17.50 0.54 6.07
CA VAL A 55 -16.96 -0.28 4.99
C VAL A 55 -17.05 -1.77 5.29
N ILE A 56 -16.75 -2.22 6.51
CA ILE A 56 -16.77 -3.64 6.90
C ILE A 56 -18.06 -4.36 6.44
N PRO A 57 -19.29 -3.83 6.67
CA PRO A 57 -20.52 -4.52 6.25
C PRO A 57 -20.70 -4.64 4.73
N LEU A 58 -20.02 -3.79 3.96
CA LEU A 58 -20.08 -3.73 2.50
C LEU A 58 -19.07 -4.67 1.83
N LEU A 59 -18.16 -5.27 2.60
CA LEU A 59 -17.16 -6.19 2.09
C LEU A 59 -17.66 -7.64 2.07
N GLU A 60 -17.28 -8.37 1.04
CA GLU A 60 -17.53 -9.81 0.89
C GLU A 60 -16.54 -10.65 1.71
N LYS A 61 -15.34 -10.11 1.95
CA LYS A 61 -14.27 -10.73 2.73
C LYS A 61 -13.65 -9.71 3.67
N ASP A 62 -12.93 -10.21 4.67
CA ASP A 62 -12.19 -9.34 5.59
C ASP A 62 -11.19 -8.45 4.84
N MET A 63 -11.10 -7.20 5.28
CA MET A 63 -10.17 -6.22 4.74
C MET A 63 -8.75 -6.62 5.07
N ASP A 64 -7.89 -6.68 4.05
CA ASP A 64 -6.50 -7.09 4.21
C ASP A 64 -5.57 -5.88 4.14
N LEU A 65 -4.76 -5.68 5.18
CA LEU A 65 -3.97 -4.48 5.40
C LEU A 65 -2.49 -4.83 5.44
N HIS A 66 -1.74 -4.36 4.45
CA HIS A 66 -0.30 -4.60 4.37
C HIS A 66 0.47 -3.29 4.46
N ARG A 67 1.49 -3.27 5.33
CA ARG A 67 2.45 -2.18 5.43
C ARG A 67 3.74 -2.60 4.77
N TYR A 68 4.18 -1.82 3.79
CA TYR A 68 5.45 -2.00 3.10
C TYR A 68 6.41 -0.87 3.47
N ASN A 69 7.67 -1.24 3.69
CA ASN A 69 8.75 -0.28 3.80
C ASN A 69 9.14 0.14 2.39
N GLU A 70 9.21 1.44 2.13
CA GLU A 70 9.70 1.89 0.83
C GLU A 70 11.19 1.56 0.70
N LEU A 71 11.54 1.03 -0.47
CA LEU A 71 12.93 0.78 -0.82
C LEU A 71 13.66 2.12 -0.85
N ASP A 72 14.80 2.18 -0.15
CA ASP A 72 15.67 3.34 -0.21
C ASP A 72 16.33 3.41 -1.60
N THR A 73 15.72 4.22 -2.47
CA THR A 73 16.19 4.44 -3.85
C THR A 73 17.28 5.51 -3.93
N SER A 74 17.76 6.05 -2.80
CA SER A 74 18.85 7.04 -2.79
C SER A 74 20.19 6.46 -3.21
N LYS A 75 20.35 5.13 -3.19
CA LYS A 75 21.56 4.43 -3.62
C LYS A 75 21.40 3.99 -5.07
N GLU A 76 22.29 4.48 -5.94
CA GLU A 76 22.37 3.98 -7.32
C GLU A 76 22.70 2.48 -7.33
N VAL A 77 21.82 1.70 -7.97
CA VAL A 77 22.09 0.30 -8.28
C VAL A 77 22.95 0.28 -9.54
N LYS A 78 24.24 0.01 -9.38
CA LYS A 78 25.13 -0.25 -10.51
C LYS A 78 24.93 -1.68 -10.99
N VAL A 79 24.36 -1.83 -12.18
CA VAL A 79 24.36 -3.12 -12.88
C VAL A 79 25.72 -3.24 -13.56
N ASP A 80 26.59 -4.08 -12.99
CA ASP A 80 27.88 -4.36 -13.60
C ASP A 80 27.65 -5.17 -14.88
N GLN A 81 28.16 -4.70 -16.03
CA GLN A 81 27.92 -5.33 -17.33
C GLN A 81 29.07 -6.26 -17.75
N ASP A 82 30.06 -6.50 -16.88
CA ASP A 82 31.16 -7.40 -17.21
C ASP A 82 30.64 -8.82 -17.53
N PRO A 83 30.76 -9.30 -18.77
CA PRO A 83 30.29 -10.63 -19.17
C PRO A 83 30.90 -11.76 -18.34
N LYS A 84 32.14 -11.59 -17.86
CA LYS A 84 32.84 -12.60 -17.05
C LYS A 84 32.24 -12.76 -15.66
N LEU A 85 31.73 -11.67 -15.08
CA LEU A 85 31.08 -11.67 -13.78
C LEU A 85 29.77 -12.46 -13.85
N TRP A 86 28.97 -12.25 -14.90
CA TRP A 86 27.72 -12.97 -15.12
C TRP A 86 27.93 -14.46 -15.40
N GLU A 87 28.98 -14.84 -16.16
CA GLU A 87 29.35 -16.24 -16.38
C GLU A 87 29.74 -16.98 -15.10
N ALA A 88 30.40 -16.29 -14.15
CA ALA A 88 30.77 -16.87 -12.86
C ALA A 88 29.57 -17.03 -11.91
N ILE A 89 28.64 -16.06 -11.93
CA ILE A 89 27.39 -16.09 -11.14
C ILE A 89 26.46 -17.20 -11.64
N ALA A 90 26.34 -17.40 -12.96
CA ALA A 90 25.51 -18.44 -13.54
C ALA A 90 25.88 -19.86 -13.07
N LYS A 91 27.15 -20.10 -12.72
CA LYS A 91 27.61 -21.40 -12.18
C LYS A 91 27.13 -21.69 -10.75
N HIS A 92 26.70 -20.66 -10.01
CA HIS A 92 26.32 -20.77 -8.60
C HIS A 92 24.83 -20.48 -8.37
N GLN A 93 24.08 -20.07 -9.39
CA GLN A 93 22.63 -19.98 -9.31
C GLN A 93 22.04 -21.40 -9.35
N SER A 94 21.41 -21.80 -8.26
CA SER A 94 20.59 -23.01 -8.20
C SER A 94 19.32 -22.81 -9.04
N HIS A 95 19.08 -23.73 -9.97
CA HIS A 95 17.84 -23.82 -10.75
C HIS A 95 16.64 -24.24 -9.88
#